data_AF-A0A1V9Y4V2-F1
#
_entry.id   AF-A0A1V9Y4V2-F1
#
_cell.length_a   1.000
_cell.length_b   1.000
_cell.length_c   1.000
_cell.angle_alpha   90.00
_cell.angle_beta   90.00
_cell.angle_gamma   90.00
#
_symmetry.space_group_name_H-M   'P 1'
#
loop_
_entity.id
_entity.type
_entity.pdbx_description
1 polymer ?
#
loop_
_entity_poly.entity_id
_entity_poly.type
_entity_poly.pdbx_seq_one_letter_code
_entity_poly.pdbx_strand_id
1 'polypeptide(L)'
;MVRFILVQHDDWYHNYRLMHGDSAIQNLTRLCRDFAYRYGFARRRATSNKLKESDMQAQRFEFARVFWLVYPSTLSDNVINVDETGICYDMPPNHITSESKSAIKSMGCDLCALPANCTSVVQPLDVGVMGPFKAYLRYLWLTEEENVYATAAEKRRAAILRAIKAWDMVDSLTIIKSFQKAIPKSY
;
A
#
# COMPACT_ATOMS: atom_id res chain seq x y z
N MET A 1 10.10 -14.75 -0.28
CA MET A 1 11.41 -15.32 0.07
C MET A 1 12.19 -15.75 -1.16
N VAL A 2 11.75 -16.73 -1.96
CA VAL A 2 12.50 -17.15 -3.17
C VAL A 2 12.81 -15.99 -4.12
N ARG A 3 11.83 -15.12 -4.41
CA ARG A 3 12.06 -13.91 -5.23
C ARG A 3 13.04 -12.91 -4.58
N PHE A 4 13.05 -12.82 -3.25
CA PHE A 4 14.02 -11.98 -2.55
C PHE A 4 15.44 -12.52 -2.71
N ILE A 5 15.61 -13.84 -2.56
CA ILE A 5 16.90 -14.52 -2.75
C ILE A 5 17.40 -14.33 -4.18
N LEU A 6 16.52 -14.51 -5.18
CA LEU A 6 16.86 -14.23 -6.59
C LEU A 6 17.35 -12.78 -6.79
N VAL A 7 16.65 -11.80 -6.20
CA VAL A 7 16.96 -10.38 -6.47
C VAL A 7 18.18 -9.88 -5.67
N GLN A 8 18.41 -10.40 -4.46
CA GLN A 8 19.45 -9.90 -3.55
C GLN A 8 20.70 -10.78 -3.50
N HIS A 9 20.60 -12.04 -3.94
CA HIS A 9 21.68 -13.02 -3.90
C HIS A 9 21.71 -13.81 -5.22
N ASP A 10 21.75 -13.10 -6.35
CA ASP A 10 21.65 -13.68 -7.70
C ASP A 10 22.76 -14.73 -7.96
N ASP A 11 24.01 -14.42 -7.62
CA ASP A 11 25.14 -15.36 -7.77
C ASP A 11 24.92 -16.67 -7.00
N TRP A 12 24.44 -16.57 -5.76
CA TRP A 12 24.12 -17.75 -4.95
C TRP A 12 22.95 -18.53 -5.54
N TYR A 13 21.91 -17.83 -5.99
CA TYR A 13 20.74 -18.44 -6.61
C TYR A 13 21.09 -19.18 -7.89
N HIS A 14 21.94 -18.59 -8.73
CA HIS A 14 22.40 -19.20 -9.97
C HIS A 14 23.25 -20.45 -9.69
N ASN A 15 24.20 -20.37 -8.76
CA ASN A 15 24.98 -21.53 -8.34
C ASN A 15 24.11 -22.64 -7.74
N TYR A 16 23.12 -22.30 -6.92
CA TYR A 16 22.17 -23.25 -6.35
C TYR A 16 21.34 -23.95 -7.44
N ARG A 17 20.91 -23.22 -8.47
CA ARG A 17 20.22 -23.76 -9.65
C ARG A 17 21.11 -24.74 -10.42
N LEU A 18 22.38 -24.41 -10.65
CA LEU A 18 23.33 -25.29 -11.33
C LEU A 18 23.55 -26.59 -10.56
N MET A 19 23.65 -26.53 -9.22
CA MET A 19 23.89 -27.71 -8.38
C MET A 19 22.67 -28.65 -8.26
N HIS A 20 21.45 -28.13 -8.30
CA HIS A 20 20.23 -28.90 -8.02
C HIS A 20 19.31 -29.11 -9.23
N GLY A 21 19.71 -28.60 -10.40
CA GLY A 21 19.00 -28.77 -11.67
C GLY A 21 17.53 -28.35 -11.61
N ASP A 22 16.67 -29.10 -12.29
CA ASP A 22 15.24 -28.78 -12.43
C ASP A 22 14.48 -28.77 -11.09
N SER A 23 14.98 -29.49 -10.09
CA SER A 23 14.37 -29.58 -8.75
C SER A 23 14.69 -28.36 -7.86
N ALA A 24 15.65 -27.52 -8.25
CA ALA A 24 16.17 -26.42 -7.43
C ALA A 24 15.07 -25.48 -6.92
N ILE A 25 14.18 -25.03 -7.81
CA ILE A 25 13.11 -24.09 -7.43
C ILE A 25 12.16 -24.73 -6.42
N GLN A 26 11.78 -26.00 -6.63
CA GLN A 26 10.85 -26.71 -5.77
C GLN A 26 11.46 -26.93 -4.37
N ASN A 27 12.72 -27.36 -4.32
CA ASN A 27 13.46 -27.57 -3.07
C ASN A 27 13.65 -26.25 -2.31
N LEU A 28 14.06 -25.17 -2.98
CA LEU A 28 14.22 -23.86 -2.36
C LEU A 28 12.89 -23.29 -1.87
N THR A 29 11.81 -23.51 -2.61
CA THR A 29 10.45 -23.12 -2.20
C THR A 29 10.01 -23.88 -0.94
N ARG A 30 10.33 -25.18 -0.84
CA ARG A 30 10.07 -25.98 0.36
C ARG A 30 10.87 -25.47 1.55
N LEU A 31 12.18 -25.25 1.39
CA LEU A 31 13.04 -24.69 2.45
C LEU A 31 12.53 -23.34 2.96
N CYS A 32 12.15 -22.43 2.05
CA CYS A 32 11.58 -21.14 2.43
C CYS A 32 10.26 -21.28 3.20
N ARG A 33 9.44 -22.28 2.85
CA ARG A 33 8.17 -22.56 3.51
C ARG A 33 8.38 -23.13 4.90
N ASP A 34 9.30 -24.08 5.06
CA ASP A 34 9.62 -24.70 6.33
C ASP A 34 10.25 -23.69 7.29
N PHE A 35 11.15 -22.85 6.78
CA PHE A 35 11.66 -21.69 7.51
C PHE A 35 10.51 -20.78 7.97
N ALA A 36 9.61 -20.40 7.06
CA ALA A 36 8.48 -19.56 7.39
C ALA A 36 7.63 -20.16 8.52
N TYR A 37 7.34 -21.46 8.45
CA TYR A 37 6.58 -22.17 9.48
C TYR A 37 7.30 -22.20 10.83
N ARG A 38 8.59 -22.57 10.85
CA ARG A 38 9.41 -22.68 12.09
C ARG A 38 9.49 -21.38 12.86
N TYR A 39 9.56 -20.25 12.15
CA TYR A 39 9.69 -18.93 12.75
C TYR A 39 8.36 -18.17 12.83
N GLY A 40 7.22 -18.85 12.70
CA GLY A 40 5.90 -18.26 12.94
C GLY A 40 5.42 -17.30 11.85
N PHE A 41 6.04 -17.30 10.67
CA PHE A 41 5.56 -16.55 9.51
C PHE A 41 4.33 -17.25 8.90
N ALA A 42 3.15 -16.88 9.38
CA ALA A 42 1.88 -17.37 8.85
C ALA A 42 1.40 -16.53 7.65
N ARG A 43 1.02 -17.19 6.55
CA ARG A 43 0.25 -16.54 5.48
C ARG A 43 -1.19 -16.33 5.97
N ARG A 44 -1.71 -15.10 5.88
CA ARG A 44 -3.13 -14.82 6.24
C ARG A 44 -4.06 -15.77 5.48
N ARG A 45 -4.97 -16.45 6.19
CA ARG A 45 -6.03 -17.25 5.57
C ARG A 45 -7.03 -16.31 4.88
N ALA A 46 -7.58 -16.73 3.74
CA ALA A 46 -8.63 -15.95 3.08
C ALA A 46 -9.87 -15.94 3.98
N THR A 47 -10.27 -14.76 4.45
CA THR A 47 -11.51 -14.54 5.20
C THR A 47 -12.68 -14.52 4.22
N SER A 48 -13.78 -15.21 4.54
CA SER A 48 -14.96 -15.36 3.68
C SER A 48 -15.77 -14.07 3.48
N ASN A 49 -15.59 -13.06 4.34
CA ASN A 49 -16.31 -11.77 4.29
C ASN A 49 -15.76 -10.78 3.26
N LYS A 50 -15.08 -11.26 2.22
CA LYS A 50 -14.55 -10.39 1.16
C LYS A 50 -15.58 -10.28 0.04
N LEU A 51 -15.95 -9.06 -0.31
CA LEU A 51 -16.62 -8.78 -1.59
C LEU A 51 -15.84 -9.47 -2.71
N LYS A 52 -16.56 -10.05 -3.67
CA LYS A 52 -15.90 -10.65 -4.83
C LYS A 52 -15.16 -9.55 -5.58
N GLU A 53 -14.05 -9.92 -6.23
CA GLU A 53 -13.28 -8.96 -7.03
C GLU A 53 -14.16 -8.29 -8.10
N SER A 54 -15.05 -9.05 -8.76
CA SER A 54 -16.03 -8.52 -9.71
C SER A 54 -16.89 -7.41 -9.12
N ASP A 55 -17.34 -7.58 -7.88
CA ASP A 55 -18.27 -6.67 -7.21
C ASP A 55 -17.53 -5.39 -6.80
N MET A 56 -16.29 -5.52 -6.32
CA MET A 56 -15.42 -4.37 -6.02
C MET A 56 -15.10 -3.58 -7.30
N GLN A 57 -14.84 -4.26 -8.42
CA GLN A 57 -14.59 -3.59 -9.70
C GLN A 57 -15.83 -2.84 -10.19
N ALA A 58 -17.01 -3.46 -10.10
CA ALA A 58 -18.28 -2.80 -10.44
C ALA A 58 -18.52 -1.55 -9.57
N GLN A 59 -18.30 -1.64 -8.26
CA GLN A 59 -18.39 -0.51 -7.35
C GLN A 59 -17.38 0.61 -7.68
N ARG A 60 -16.15 0.25 -8.07
CA ARG A 60 -15.15 1.23 -8.53
C ARG A 60 -15.62 1.98 -9.77
N PHE A 61 -16.14 1.27 -10.78
CA PHE A 61 -16.62 1.90 -12.01
C PHE A 61 -17.83 2.79 -11.76
N GLU A 62 -18.79 2.33 -10.95
CA GLU A 62 -19.96 3.12 -10.62
C GLU A 62 -19.59 4.38 -9.81
N PHE A 63 -18.68 4.24 -8.84
CA PHE A 63 -18.15 5.38 -8.10
C PHE A 63 -17.47 6.39 -9.03
N ALA A 64 -16.57 5.93 -9.91
CA ALA A 64 -15.87 6.81 -10.83
C ALA A 64 -16.83 7.52 -11.81
N ARG A 65 -17.86 6.80 -12.29
CA ARG A 65 -18.91 7.38 -13.15
C ARG A 65 -19.66 8.50 -12.43
N VAL A 66 -20.12 8.26 -11.20
CA VAL A 66 -20.83 9.28 -10.40
C VAL A 66 -19.90 10.44 -10.04
N PHE A 67 -18.66 10.16 -9.66
CA PHE A 67 -17.65 11.16 -9.33
C PHE A 67 -17.45 12.14 -10.49
N TRP A 68 -17.18 11.64 -11.71
CA TRP A 68 -16.96 12.49 -12.87
C TRP A 68 -18.23 13.15 -13.40
N LEU A 69 -19.42 12.63 -13.09
CA LEU A 69 -20.69 13.31 -13.36
C LEU A 69 -20.86 14.57 -12.50
N VAL A 70 -20.45 14.50 -11.23
CA VAL A 70 -20.51 15.64 -10.29
C VAL A 70 -19.38 16.64 -10.56
N TYR A 71 -18.20 16.16 -10.95
CA TYR A 71 -16.98 16.95 -11.13
C TYR A 71 -16.42 16.90 -12.57
N PRO A 72 -17.20 17.22 -13.61
CA PRO A 72 -16.81 16.98 -15.01
C PRO A 72 -15.63 17.84 -15.46
N SER A 73 -15.52 19.07 -14.94
CA SER A 73 -14.45 20.02 -15.27
C SER A 73 -13.22 19.88 -14.37
N THR A 74 -13.25 19.01 -13.36
CA THR A 74 -12.14 18.86 -12.44
C THR A 74 -10.95 18.18 -13.13
N LEU A 75 -9.81 18.86 -13.10
CA LEU A 75 -8.54 18.31 -13.56
C LEU A 75 -8.10 17.21 -12.61
N SER A 76 -7.49 16.15 -13.14
CA SER A 76 -7.00 15.03 -12.31
C SER A 76 -6.02 15.49 -11.24
N ASP A 77 -5.25 16.54 -11.51
CA ASP A 77 -4.26 17.11 -10.59
C ASP A 77 -4.89 17.91 -9.43
N ASN A 78 -6.19 18.21 -9.52
CA ASN A 78 -6.96 18.87 -8.46
C ASN A 78 -7.67 17.86 -7.54
N VAL A 79 -7.50 16.55 -7.79
CA VAL A 79 -8.04 15.50 -6.93
C VAL A 79 -6.97 15.10 -5.94
N ILE A 80 -7.23 15.36 -4.66
CA ILE A 80 -6.32 15.01 -3.56
C ILE A 80 -6.91 13.87 -2.74
N ASN A 81 -6.04 12.93 -2.32
CA ASN A 81 -6.44 11.92 -1.37
C ASN A 81 -6.37 12.53 0.03
N VAL A 82 -7.50 12.54 0.72
CA VAL A 82 -7.59 12.94 2.12
C VAL A 82 -7.78 11.66 2.92
N ASP A 83 -6.70 11.14 3.49
CA ASP A 83 -6.74 10.06 4.46
C ASP A 83 -6.19 10.58 5.79
N GLU A 84 -6.82 10.19 6.90
CA GLU A 84 -6.35 10.51 8.25
C GLU A 84 -5.17 9.59 8.60
N THR A 85 -4.05 9.71 7.87
CA THR A 85 -2.88 8.89 8.13
C THR A 85 -1.89 9.65 9.02
N GLY A 86 -1.75 9.27 10.30
CA GLY A 86 -0.46 9.46 10.96
C GLY A 86 -0.37 9.56 12.49
N ILE A 87 -1.44 9.85 13.23
CA ILE A 87 -1.42 9.80 14.71
C ILE A 87 -2.77 9.25 15.19
N CYS A 88 -2.90 7.94 15.30
CA CYS A 88 -4.05 7.33 15.96
C CYS A 88 -4.06 7.74 17.44
N TYR A 89 -4.93 8.69 17.80
CA TYR A 89 -5.94 8.33 18.79
C TYR A 89 -6.96 7.45 18.06
N ASP A 90 -7.31 6.32 18.65
CA ASP A 90 -8.20 5.29 18.13
C ASP A 90 -9.60 5.87 17.84
N MET A 91 -9.77 6.53 16.70
CA MET A 91 -11.03 7.16 16.31
C MET A 91 -11.40 6.70 14.89
N PRO A 92 -12.48 5.91 14.74
CA PRO A 92 -12.86 5.32 13.46
C PRO A 92 -13.38 6.36 12.45
N PRO A 93 -13.49 6.00 11.14
CA PRO A 93 -13.73 6.91 10.00
C PRO A 93 -15.03 7.74 10.02
N ASN A 94 -15.85 7.64 11.06
CA ASN A 94 -17.15 8.31 11.15
C ASN A 94 -17.05 9.77 11.63
N HIS A 95 -15.86 10.32 11.85
CA HIS A 95 -15.68 11.58 12.59
C HIS A 95 -15.02 12.73 11.80
N ILE A 96 -15.29 12.87 10.50
CA ILE A 96 -15.13 14.20 9.88
C ILE A 96 -16.17 15.12 10.50
N THR A 97 -15.73 15.96 11.43
CA THR A 97 -16.59 16.87 12.19
C THR A 97 -17.19 17.95 11.28
N SER A 98 -18.27 18.59 11.76
CA SER A 98 -18.87 19.74 11.09
C SER A 98 -17.87 20.86 10.85
N GLU A 99 -16.92 21.04 11.78
CA GLU A 99 -15.88 22.06 11.73
C GLU A 99 -14.89 21.74 10.62
N SER A 100 -14.42 20.49 10.53
CA SER A 100 -13.52 20.05 9.45
C SER A 100 -14.16 20.18 8.07
N LYS A 101 -15.45 19.82 7.93
CA LYS A 101 -16.19 20.02 6.67
C LYS A 101 -16.30 21.49 6.31
N SER A 102 -16.57 22.35 7.29
CA SER A 102 -16.69 23.79 7.08
C SER A 102 -15.34 24.41 6.70
N ALA A 103 -14.25 23.96 7.32
CA ALA A 103 -12.89 24.39 6.98
C ALA A 103 -12.51 23.99 5.55
N ILE A 104 -12.73 22.72 5.16
CA ILE A 104 -12.49 22.24 3.79
C ILE A 104 -13.29 23.06 2.77
N LYS A 105 -14.57 23.31 3.07
CA LYS A 105 -15.43 24.13 2.21
C LYS A 105 -14.96 25.59 2.11
N SER A 106 -14.44 26.16 3.20
CA SER A 106 -13.88 27.51 3.22
C SER A 106 -12.63 27.65 2.36
N MET A 107 -11.89 26.55 2.13
CA MET A 107 -10.75 26.50 1.21
C MET A 107 -11.18 26.28 -0.26
N GLY A 108 -12.48 26.24 -0.55
CA GLY A 108 -13.01 25.97 -1.88
C GLY A 108 -12.83 24.50 -2.33
N CYS A 109 -12.64 23.59 -1.38
CA CYS A 109 -12.54 22.16 -1.64
C CYS A 109 -13.87 21.47 -1.35
N ASP A 110 -14.22 20.49 -2.17
CA ASP A 110 -15.33 19.58 -1.93
C ASP A 110 -14.82 18.24 -1.39
N LEU A 111 -15.54 17.70 -0.40
CA LEU A 111 -15.22 16.41 0.20
C LEU A 111 -16.08 15.31 -0.44
N CYS A 112 -15.42 14.31 -1.01
CA CYS A 112 -16.08 13.13 -1.58
C CYS A 112 -15.88 11.91 -0.68
N ALA A 113 -16.97 11.33 -0.17
CA ALA A 113 -16.92 10.12 0.63
C ALA A 113 -16.69 8.89 -0.25
N LEU A 114 -15.79 8.00 0.17
CA LEU A 114 -15.56 6.74 -0.50
C LEU A 114 -16.67 5.72 -0.18
N PRO A 115 -17.07 4.87 -1.14
CA PRO A 115 -17.99 3.77 -0.88
C PRO A 115 -17.42 2.80 0.18
N ALA A 116 -18.31 2.33 1.06
CA ALA A 116 -17.95 1.43 2.14
C ALA A 116 -17.33 0.12 1.62
N ASN A 117 -16.29 -0.37 2.31
CA ASN A 117 -15.58 -1.62 1.99
C ASN A 117 -14.88 -1.65 0.62
N CYS A 118 -14.68 -0.50 -0.03
CA CYS A 118 -14.04 -0.43 -1.35
C CYS A 118 -12.68 0.28 -1.35
N THR A 119 -12.13 0.68 -0.21
CA THR A 119 -10.88 1.48 -0.15
C THR A 119 -9.75 0.86 -0.96
N SER A 120 -9.63 -0.48 -0.95
CA SER A 120 -8.64 -1.21 -1.75
C SER A 120 -8.73 -1.02 -3.27
N VAL A 121 -9.87 -0.53 -3.80
CA VAL A 121 -10.11 -0.32 -5.23
C VAL A 121 -10.41 1.13 -5.61
N VAL A 122 -10.91 1.97 -4.68
CA VAL A 122 -11.26 3.38 -4.96
C VAL A 122 -10.37 4.41 -4.26
N GLN A 123 -9.55 4.02 -3.29
CA GLN A 123 -8.64 4.95 -2.60
C GLN A 123 -7.27 4.92 -3.30
N PRO A 124 -6.80 6.02 -3.91
CA PRO A 124 -5.53 6.05 -4.65
C PRO A 124 -4.34 5.53 -3.82
N LEU A 125 -4.28 5.91 -2.54
CA LEU A 125 -3.23 5.49 -1.63
C LEU A 125 -3.16 3.96 -1.53
N ASP A 126 -4.27 3.28 -1.26
CA ASP A 126 -4.32 1.82 -1.17
C ASP A 126 -4.16 1.12 -2.54
N VAL A 127 -4.69 1.72 -3.61
CA VAL A 127 -4.70 1.15 -4.97
C VAL A 127 -3.31 1.06 -5.60
N GLY A 128 -2.44 2.04 -5.32
CA GLY A 128 -1.15 2.16 -6.02
C GLY A 128 0.05 2.55 -5.16
N VAL A 129 -0.11 3.37 -4.12
CA VAL A 129 1.03 3.95 -3.38
C VAL A 129 1.50 3.06 -2.23
N MET A 130 0.56 2.48 -1.46
CA MET A 130 0.90 1.71 -0.25
C MET A 130 1.73 0.45 -0.55
N GLY A 131 1.55 -0.17 -1.71
CA GLY A 131 2.30 -1.35 -2.11
C GLY A 131 3.82 -1.08 -2.21
N PRO A 132 4.23 -0.16 -3.10
CA PRO A 132 5.61 0.33 -3.22
C PRO A 132 6.14 0.90 -1.90
N PHE A 133 5.39 1.78 -1.24
CA PHE A 133 5.82 2.39 0.04
C PHE A 133 6.17 1.34 1.10
N LYS A 134 5.31 0.33 1.29
CA LYS A 134 5.59 -0.79 2.20
C LYS A 134 6.79 -1.64 1.75
N ALA A 135 7.06 -1.71 0.44
CA ALA A 135 8.25 -2.39 -0.07
C ALA A 135 9.53 -1.62 0.27
N TYR A 136 9.53 -0.29 0.12
CA TYR A 136 10.65 0.56 0.52
C TYR A 136 10.90 0.55 2.03
N LEU A 137 9.84 0.58 2.85
CA LEU A 137 9.98 0.40 4.31
C LEU A 137 10.69 -0.91 4.67
N ARG A 138 10.32 -2.03 4.02
CA ARG A 138 10.97 -3.33 4.24
C ARG A 138 12.41 -3.36 3.74
N TYR A 139 12.68 -2.72 2.61
CA TYR A 139 14.03 -2.60 2.07
C TYR A 139 14.93 -1.84 3.04
N LEU A 140 14.53 -0.62 3.45
CA LEU A 140 15.29 0.20 4.40
C LEU A 140 15.48 -0.49 5.75
N TRP A 141 14.46 -1.18 6.26
CA TRP A 141 14.60 -1.97 7.48
C TRP A 141 15.70 -3.04 7.37
N LEU A 142 15.92 -3.62 6.19
CA LEU A 142 16.93 -4.66 5.99
C LEU A 142 18.33 -4.10 5.70
N THR A 143 18.43 -2.88 5.17
CA THR A 143 19.69 -2.30 4.70
C THR A 143 20.29 -1.24 5.63
N GLU A 144 19.51 -0.70 6.57
CA GLU A 144 20.03 0.23 7.57
C GLU A 144 20.99 -0.49 8.54
N GLU A 145 22.19 0.06 8.71
CA GLU A 145 23.25 -0.51 9.57
C GLU A 145 22.87 -0.52 11.06
N GLU A 146 22.01 0.41 11.48
CA GLU A 146 21.56 0.60 12.86
C GLU A 146 20.06 0.31 13.01
N ASN A 147 19.74 -0.93 13.40
CA ASN A 147 18.37 -1.36 13.73
C ASN A 147 18.20 -1.77 15.21
N VAL A 148 19.22 -1.51 16.03
CA VAL A 148 19.19 -1.79 17.47
C VAL A 148 18.94 -0.48 18.20
N TYR A 149 17.75 -0.34 18.77
CA TYR A 149 17.33 0.85 19.51
C TYR A 149 17.07 0.49 20.97
N ALA A 150 17.65 1.23 21.90
CA ALA A 150 17.58 0.96 23.33
C ALA A 150 16.23 1.40 23.91
N THR A 151 15.68 2.53 23.44
CA THR A 151 14.49 3.15 24.01
C THR A 151 13.30 3.14 23.06
N ALA A 152 12.09 3.27 23.62
CA ALA A 152 10.87 3.43 22.84
C ALA A 152 10.87 4.73 22.00
N ALA A 153 11.51 5.79 22.49
CA ALA A 153 11.61 7.07 21.78
C ALA A 153 12.49 6.95 20.53
N GLU A 154 13.65 6.28 20.65
CA GLU A 154 14.54 5.99 19.52
C GLU A 154 13.85 5.14 18.47
N LYS A 155 13.14 4.07 18.89
CA LYS A 155 12.35 3.22 17.99
C LYS A 155 11.34 4.03 17.18
N ARG A 156 10.59 4.94 17.84
CA ARG A 156 9.62 5.82 17.16
C ARG A 156 10.31 6.77 16.19
N ARG A 157 11.40 7.43 16.62
CA ARG A 157 12.15 8.36 15.77
C ARG A 157 12.69 7.66 14.52
N ALA A 158 13.29 6.47 14.69
CA ALA A 158 13.79 5.67 13.58
C ALA A 158 12.67 5.22 12.63
N ALA A 159 11.51 4.80 13.15
CA ALA A 159 10.35 4.46 12.33
C ALA A 159 9.86 5.65 11.49
N ILE A 160 9.80 6.85 12.07
CA ILE A 160 9.40 8.08 11.37
C ILE A 160 10.40 8.44 10.28
N LEU A 161 11.71 8.47 10.60
CA LEU A 161 12.75 8.80 9.63
C LEU A 161 12.79 7.79 8.46
N ARG A 162 12.57 6.51 8.75
CA ARG A 162 12.45 5.47 7.71
C ARG A 162 11.23 5.68 6.84
N ALA A 163 10.10 6.07 7.41
CA ALA A 163 8.89 6.40 6.65
C ALA A 163 9.11 7.60 5.72
N ILE A 164 9.81 8.65 6.18
CA ILE A 164 10.18 9.81 5.35
C ILE A 164 11.06 9.35 4.17
N LYS A 165 12.15 8.62 4.44
CA LYS A 165 13.02 8.08 3.38
C LYS A 165 12.25 7.19 2.40
N ALA A 166 11.36 6.33 2.91
CA ALA A 166 10.54 5.46 2.06
C ALA A 166 9.55 6.24 1.19
N TRP A 167 9.07 7.39 1.67
CA TRP A 167 8.18 8.28 0.93
C TRP A 167 8.93 9.00 -0.19
N ASP A 168 10.15 9.48 0.08
CA ASP A 168 11.01 10.12 -0.93
C ASP A 168 11.37 9.18 -2.09
N MET A 169 11.31 7.87 -1.86
CA MET A 169 11.51 6.84 -2.89
C MET A 169 10.26 6.58 -3.75
N VAL A 170 9.08 7.05 -3.36
CA VAL A 170 7.84 6.88 -4.15
C VAL A 170 7.83 7.89 -5.29
N ASP A 171 7.96 7.40 -6.51
CA ASP A 171 7.95 8.23 -7.71
C ASP A 171 6.59 8.90 -7.95
N SER A 172 6.61 10.16 -8.42
CA SER A 172 5.40 10.94 -8.69
C SER A 172 4.50 10.28 -9.74
N LEU A 173 5.03 9.55 -10.73
CA LEU A 173 4.20 8.81 -11.68
C LEU A 173 3.45 7.66 -11.01
N THR A 174 4.00 7.06 -9.95
CA THR A 174 3.29 6.05 -9.14
C THR A 174 2.05 6.66 -8.49
N ILE A 175 2.18 7.89 -7.96
CA ILE A 175 1.07 8.64 -7.37
C ILE A 175 0.03 8.92 -8.46
N ILE A 176 0.41 9.52 -9.58
CA ILE A 176 -0.52 9.86 -10.69
C ILE A 176 -1.27 8.61 -11.19
N LYS A 177 -0.54 7.51 -11.45
CA LYS A 177 -1.14 6.24 -11.89
C LYS A 177 -2.10 5.65 -10.86
N SER A 178 -1.86 5.91 -9.56
CA SER A 178 -2.75 5.45 -8.50
C SER A 178 -4.12 6.13 -8.55
N PHE A 179 -4.17 7.44 -8.82
CA PHE A 179 -5.42 8.18 -9.01
C PHE A 179 -6.16 7.72 -10.26
N GLN A 180 -5.45 7.60 -11.39
CA GLN A 180 -6.04 7.13 -12.66
C GLN A 180 -6.64 5.71 -12.51
N LYS A 181 -5.98 4.84 -11.74
CA LYS A 181 -6.45 3.48 -11.50
C LYS A 181 -7.63 3.43 -10.52
N ALA A 182 -7.65 4.31 -9.51
CA ALA A 182 -8.69 4.35 -8.50
C ALA A 182 -9.99 4.98 -9.02
N ILE A 183 -9.88 6.05 -9.81
CA ILE A 183 -11.02 6.84 -10.32
C ILE A 183 -10.89 6.99 -11.84
N PRO A 184 -11.04 5.90 -12.61
CA PRO A 184 -10.85 5.94 -14.06
C PRO A 184 -11.86 6.89 -14.73
N LYS A 185 -11.39 7.74 -15.66
CA LYS A 185 -12.27 8.48 -16.56
C LYS A 185 -12.80 7.52 -17.62
N SER A 186 -14.12 7.46 -17.78
CA SER A 186 -14.77 6.84 -18.93
C SER A 186 -14.65 7.81 -20.11
N TYR A 187 -13.79 7.46 -21.08
CA TYR A 187 -13.76 8.11 -22.39
C TYR A 187 -14.81 7.47 -23.30
#